data_AF-A0A0B2NUC8-F1
#
_entry.id   AF-A0A0B2NUC8-F1
#
_cell.length_a   1.000
_cell.length_b   1.000
_cell.length_c   1.000
_cell.angle_alpha   90.00
_cell.angle_beta   90.00
_cell.angle_gamma   90.00
#
_symmetry.space_group_name_H-M   'P 1'
#
loop_
_entity.id
_entity.type
_entity.pdbx_description
1 polymer ?
#
loop_
_entity_poly.entity_id
_entity_poly.type
_entity_poly.pdbx_seq_one_letter_code
_entity_poly.pdbx_strand_id
1 'polypeptide(L)'
;MGHNCQLNFLVCECVSIQNFLALCASGYYDGTIFHRNIKGFMIQGGDPTGTGKGGTSIWGKKFNDEIRESLKHNARGILAMANSGPNTNGSQFFLTFAKQPHLNGLYTVFGKVIHGFEVLDLMEKVFYSSVIIKIVFSLLKKLG
;
A
#
# COMPACT_ATOMS: atom_id res chain seq x y z
N MET A 1 14.20 19.14 -0.23
CA MET A 1 13.06 18.84 -1.11
C MET A 1 12.64 17.41 -0.83
N GLY A 2 11.39 17.15 -0.44
CA GLY A 2 10.92 15.78 -0.21
C GLY A 2 10.61 15.11 -1.55
N HIS A 3 11.05 13.87 -1.74
CA HIS A 3 10.63 13.05 -2.88
C HIS A 3 9.29 12.39 -2.53
N ASN A 4 8.30 12.51 -3.42
CA ASN A 4 6.92 12.07 -3.15
C ASN A 4 6.44 11.10 -4.24
N CYS A 5 5.61 10.14 -3.85
CA CYS A 5 4.93 9.23 -4.76
C CYS A 5 3.44 9.57 -4.82
N GLN A 6 2.86 9.60 -6.02
CA GLN A 6 1.42 9.81 -6.22
C GLN A 6 0.74 8.52 -6.64
N LEU A 7 -0.40 8.23 -6.00
CA LEU A 7 -1.21 7.04 -6.24
C LEU A 7 -2.47 7.41 -7.00
N ASN A 8 -2.84 6.57 -7.96
CA ASN A 8 -4.14 6.56 -8.61
C ASN A 8 -4.93 5.35 -8.13
N PHE A 9 -6.13 5.58 -7.60
CA PHE A 9 -7.03 4.53 -7.17
C PHE A 9 -7.80 3.96 -8.36
N LEU A 10 -7.87 2.62 -8.44
CA LEU A 10 -8.31 1.93 -9.67
C LEU A 10 -9.80 1.64 -9.70
N VAL A 11 -10.48 1.73 -8.56
CA VAL A 11 -11.91 1.44 -8.42
C VAL A 11 -12.54 2.54 -7.60
N CYS A 12 -13.43 3.33 -8.18
CA CYS A 12 -14.22 4.26 -7.37
C CYS A 12 -15.05 3.43 -6.37
N GLU A 13 -14.99 3.77 -5.08
CA GLU A 13 -15.81 3.22 -3.99
C GLU A 13 -15.48 1.82 -3.43
N CYS A 14 -14.29 1.26 -3.67
CA CYS A 14 -13.92 -0.01 -3.00
C CYS A 14 -13.61 0.19 -1.49
N VAL A 15 -13.94 -0.81 -0.68
CA VAL A 15 -13.76 -0.81 0.78
C VAL A 15 -12.28 -0.63 1.14
N SER A 16 -11.37 -1.23 0.38
CA SER A 16 -9.92 -1.07 0.56
C SER A 16 -9.45 0.37 0.38
N ILE A 17 -10.03 1.12 -0.57
CA ILE A 17 -9.70 2.54 -0.80
C ILE A 17 -10.27 3.39 0.33
N GLN A 18 -11.52 3.15 0.73
CA GLN A 18 -12.14 3.87 1.84
C GLN A 18 -11.33 3.67 3.13
N ASN A 19 -10.94 2.43 3.43
CA ASN A 19 -10.07 2.08 4.56
C ASN A 19 -8.74 2.82 4.48
N PHE A 20 -8.03 2.70 3.35
CA PHE A 20 -6.72 3.31 3.17
C PHE A 20 -6.81 4.82 3.34
N LEU A 21 -7.72 5.50 2.65
CA LEU A 21 -7.89 6.95 2.72
C LEU A 21 -8.29 7.42 4.13
N ALA A 22 -9.16 6.70 4.83
CA ALA A 22 -9.57 7.07 6.18
C ALA A 22 -8.42 6.92 7.19
N LEU A 23 -7.63 5.84 7.10
CA LEU A 23 -6.42 5.66 7.91
C LEU A 23 -5.37 6.74 7.62
N CYS A 24 -5.25 7.16 6.36
CA CYS A 24 -4.38 8.27 5.99
C CYS A 24 -4.84 9.59 6.59
N ALA A 25 -6.15 9.88 6.50
CA ALA A 25 -6.73 11.11 7.03
C ALA A 25 -6.66 11.20 8.56
N SER A 26 -6.64 10.07 9.27
CA SER A 26 -6.49 10.03 10.73
C SER A 26 -5.05 10.08 11.22
N GLY A 27 -4.06 10.14 10.32
CA GLY A 27 -2.64 10.08 10.67
C GLY A 27 -2.17 8.69 11.11
N TYR A 28 -2.96 7.64 10.88
CA TYR A 28 -2.64 6.27 11.32
C TYR A 28 -1.31 5.75 10.77
N TYR A 29 -0.92 6.20 9.58
CA TYR A 29 0.33 5.81 8.94
C TYR A 29 1.50 6.76 9.26
N ASP A 30 1.27 7.84 10.01
CA ASP A 30 2.33 8.78 10.36
C ASP A 30 3.37 8.11 11.27
N GLY A 31 4.64 8.26 10.92
CA GLY A 31 5.75 7.66 11.66
C GLY A 31 5.88 6.13 11.50
N THR A 32 4.99 5.50 10.75
CA THR A 32 5.10 4.06 10.45
C THR A 32 6.28 3.79 9.51
N ILE A 33 6.70 2.52 9.40
CA ILE A 33 7.84 2.11 8.55
C ILE A 33 7.42 1.07 7.51
N PHE A 34 8.19 1.01 6.43
CA PHE A 34 8.17 -0.13 5.51
C PHE A 34 8.99 -1.28 6.10
N HIS A 35 8.37 -2.07 6.99
CA HIS A 35 9.03 -3.12 7.77
C HIS A 35 9.53 -4.30 6.93
N ARG A 36 9.12 -4.43 5.66
CA ARG A 36 9.57 -5.50 4.77
C ARG A 36 9.82 -4.98 3.36
N ASN A 37 11.08 -5.04 2.92
CA ASN A 37 11.54 -4.60 1.60
C ASN A 37 12.25 -5.75 0.89
N ILE A 38 11.74 -6.21 -0.26
CA ILE A 38 12.33 -7.30 -1.03
C ILE A 38 12.57 -6.81 -2.45
N LYS A 39 13.85 -6.56 -2.78
CA LYS A 39 14.29 -6.09 -4.10
C LYS A 39 13.75 -6.96 -5.23
N GLY A 40 13.25 -6.35 -6.29
CA GLY A 40 12.62 -7.01 -7.43
C GLY A 40 11.23 -7.59 -7.15
N PHE A 41 10.77 -7.60 -5.90
CA PHE A 41 9.47 -8.15 -5.52
C PHE A 41 8.50 -7.04 -5.13
N MET A 42 8.60 -6.54 -3.89
CA MET A 42 7.69 -5.54 -3.33
C MET A 42 8.27 -4.88 -2.08
N ILE A 43 7.65 -3.78 -1.68
CA ILE A 43 7.85 -3.13 -0.38
C ILE A 43 6.53 -3.06 0.37
N GLN A 44 6.53 -3.48 1.63
CA GLN A 44 5.35 -3.64 2.48
C GLN A 44 5.44 -2.77 3.73
N GLY A 45 4.31 -2.16 4.09
CA GLY A 45 4.18 -1.18 5.17
C GLY A 45 2.77 -1.15 5.74
N GLY A 46 2.47 -0.09 6.50
CA GLY A 46 1.13 0.14 7.07
C GLY A 46 0.86 -0.60 8.39
N ASP A 47 1.90 -1.05 9.09
CA ASP A 47 1.82 -1.57 10.46
C ASP A 47 2.37 -0.52 11.44
N PRO A 48 1.54 0.07 12.32
CA PRO A 48 2.00 1.03 13.33
C PRO A 48 3.02 0.46 14.32
N THR A 49 3.02 -0.85 14.51
CA THR A 49 3.98 -1.51 15.42
C THR A 49 5.33 -1.76 14.74
N GLY A 50 5.40 -1.70 13.40
CA GLY A 50 6.58 -2.04 12.61
C GLY A 50 6.97 -3.53 12.64
N THR A 51 6.17 -4.41 13.26
CA THR A 51 6.52 -5.83 13.44
C THR A 51 6.11 -6.72 12.26
N GLY A 52 5.22 -6.23 11.41
CA GLY A 52 4.56 -6.98 10.34
C GLY A 52 3.39 -7.83 10.82
N LYS A 53 3.10 -7.85 12.13
CA LYS A 53 1.99 -8.63 12.73
C LYS A 53 0.84 -7.74 13.19
N GLY A 54 1.04 -6.43 13.26
CA GLY A 54 0.04 -5.47 13.70
C GLY A 54 -0.79 -4.89 12.57
N GLY A 55 -1.53 -3.84 12.91
CA GLY A 55 -2.36 -3.10 11.97
C GLY A 55 -3.81 -3.58 11.91
N THR A 56 -4.74 -2.62 12.00
CA THR A 56 -6.19 -2.85 11.93
C THR A 56 -6.83 -1.89 10.95
N SER A 57 -7.96 -2.28 10.36
CA SER A 57 -8.72 -1.38 9.49
C SER A 57 -9.28 -0.20 10.27
N ILE A 58 -9.79 0.80 9.55
CA ILE A 58 -10.51 1.93 10.17
C ILE A 58 -11.71 1.47 11.02
N TRP A 59 -12.29 0.31 10.72
CA TRP A 59 -13.42 -0.27 11.45
C TRP A 59 -13.00 -1.13 12.66
N GLY A 60 -11.71 -1.22 12.97
CA GLY A 60 -11.20 -2.03 14.09
C GLY A 60 -11.29 -3.54 13.90
N LYS A 61 -11.72 -4.02 12.73
CA LYS A 61 -11.86 -5.44 12.39
C LYS A 61 -11.29 -5.76 11.01
N LYS A 62 -11.07 -7.04 10.70
CA LYS A 62 -10.66 -7.45 9.34
C LYS A 62 -11.81 -7.28 8.35
N PHE A 63 -11.49 -7.11 7.06
CA PHE A 63 -12.48 -6.99 5.99
C PHE A 63 -12.13 -7.87 4.78
N ASN A 64 -13.14 -8.12 3.96
CA ASN A 64 -13.11 -9.06 2.84
C ASN A 64 -12.18 -8.62 1.71
N ASP A 65 -11.72 -9.58 0.92
CA ASP A 65 -11.01 -9.30 -0.33
C ASP A 65 -11.97 -8.77 -1.40
N GLU A 66 -11.46 -7.88 -2.26
CA GLU A 66 -12.20 -7.29 -3.39
C GLU A 66 -11.52 -7.68 -4.71
N ILE A 67 -11.44 -8.98 -4.96
CA ILE A 67 -10.75 -9.54 -6.13
C ILE A 67 -11.52 -9.25 -7.42
N ARG A 68 -10.82 -8.72 -8.43
CA ARG A 68 -11.35 -8.46 -9.78
C ARG A 68 -10.41 -9.02 -10.82
N GLU A 69 -10.92 -9.77 -11.80
CA GLU A 69 -10.09 -10.36 -12.86
C GLU A 69 -9.33 -9.32 -13.70
N SER A 70 -9.89 -8.12 -13.83
CA SER A 70 -9.28 -7.00 -14.55
C SER A 70 -8.13 -6.33 -13.79
N LEU A 71 -8.02 -6.55 -12.48
CA LEU A 71 -7.00 -5.94 -11.62
C LEU A 71 -5.93 -6.97 -11.27
N LYS A 72 -4.72 -6.74 -11.78
CA LYS A 72 -3.60 -7.69 -11.69
C LYS A 72 -2.33 -6.99 -11.24
N HIS A 73 -1.42 -7.75 -10.64
CA HIS A 73 -0.06 -7.32 -10.32
C HIS A 73 0.82 -7.38 -11.58
N ASN A 74 0.42 -6.66 -12.63
CA ASN A 74 0.97 -6.77 -13.98
C ASN A 74 2.02 -5.70 -14.33
N ALA A 75 2.40 -4.86 -13.36
CA ALA A 75 3.35 -3.77 -13.54
C ALA A 75 4.11 -3.47 -12.25
N ARG A 76 5.13 -2.61 -12.36
CA ARG A 76 5.75 -1.92 -11.24
C ARG A 76 4.78 -0.87 -10.67
N GLY A 77 4.79 -0.70 -9.35
CA GLY A 77 4.00 0.29 -8.65
C GLY A 77 2.53 -0.11 -8.45
N ILE A 78 2.18 -1.39 -8.54
CA ILE A 78 0.82 -1.83 -8.20
C ILE A 78 0.68 -1.81 -6.67
N LEU A 79 -0.39 -1.15 -6.19
CA LEU A 79 -0.74 -1.05 -4.78
C LEU A 79 -1.81 -2.08 -4.44
N ALA A 80 -1.53 -2.89 -3.44
CA ALA A 80 -2.42 -3.95 -2.99
C ALA A 80 -2.41 -4.11 -1.45
N MET A 81 -3.50 -4.67 -0.92
CA MET A 81 -3.62 -4.98 0.50
C MET A 81 -2.74 -6.18 0.85
N ALA A 82 -2.04 -6.13 1.99
CA ALA A 82 -1.43 -7.31 2.58
C ALA A 82 -2.46 -8.01 3.47
N ASN A 83 -2.43 -9.35 3.48
CA ASN A 83 -3.33 -10.19 4.28
C ASN A 83 -2.59 -11.44 4.81
N SER A 84 -3.22 -12.15 5.73
CA SER A 84 -2.74 -13.42 6.31
C SER A 84 -3.64 -14.60 5.90
N GLY A 85 -4.18 -14.54 4.68
CA GLY A 85 -5.20 -15.46 4.17
C GLY A 85 -6.47 -14.74 3.73
N PRO A 86 -7.42 -15.48 3.11
CA PRO A 86 -8.63 -14.88 2.53
C PRO A 86 -9.40 -14.04 3.54
N ASN A 87 -9.84 -12.85 3.12
CA ASN A 87 -10.70 -11.93 3.88
C ASN A 87 -10.09 -11.41 5.20
N THR A 88 -8.77 -11.26 5.25
CA THR A 88 -8.05 -10.79 6.45
C THR A 88 -7.39 -9.42 6.27
N ASN A 89 -7.96 -8.57 5.41
CA ASN A 89 -7.42 -7.23 5.15
C ASN A 89 -7.52 -6.35 6.41
N GLY A 90 -6.46 -5.57 6.67
CA GLY A 90 -6.36 -4.65 7.82
C GLY A 90 -5.86 -3.28 7.36
N SER A 91 -4.74 -2.82 7.90
CA SER A 91 -4.09 -1.56 7.46
C SER A 91 -2.85 -1.77 6.58
N GLN A 92 -2.29 -2.98 6.58
CA GLN A 92 -1.04 -3.23 5.86
C GLN A 92 -1.28 -3.32 4.35
N PHE A 93 -0.33 -2.79 3.60
CA PHE A 93 -0.35 -2.75 2.13
C PHE A 93 1.06 -2.94 1.59
N PHE A 94 1.16 -3.21 0.29
CA PHE A 94 2.44 -3.26 -0.41
C PHE A 94 2.38 -2.62 -1.80
N LEU A 95 3.55 -2.19 -2.27
CA LEU A 95 3.80 -1.73 -3.62
C LEU A 95 4.73 -2.71 -4.33
N THR A 96 4.36 -3.15 -5.54
CA THR A 96 5.21 -4.04 -6.33
C THR A 96 6.37 -3.29 -6.98
N PHE A 97 7.55 -3.92 -7.04
CA PHE A 97 8.68 -3.40 -7.83
C PHE A 97 8.70 -3.94 -9.26
N ALA A 98 8.04 -5.07 -9.52
CA ALA A 98 7.92 -5.68 -10.84
C ALA A 98 6.58 -6.40 -11.00
N LYS A 99 6.35 -7.06 -12.14
CA LYS A 99 5.16 -7.90 -12.34
C LYS A 99 5.20 -9.09 -11.39
N GLN A 100 4.10 -9.35 -10.68
CA GLN A 100 3.96 -10.45 -9.71
C GLN A 100 2.70 -11.28 -9.96
N PRO A 101 2.60 -12.01 -11.09
CA PRO A 101 1.37 -12.69 -11.48
C PRO A 101 0.89 -13.75 -10.49
N HIS A 102 1.79 -14.32 -9.68
CA HIS A 102 1.46 -15.29 -8.64
C HIS A 102 0.64 -14.71 -7.47
N LEU A 103 0.54 -13.37 -7.37
CA LEU A 103 -0.29 -12.68 -6.36
C LEU A 103 -1.71 -12.40 -6.87
N ASN A 104 -1.99 -12.61 -8.16
CA ASN A 104 -3.30 -12.36 -8.74
C ASN A 104 -4.35 -13.27 -8.10
N GLY A 105 -5.50 -12.69 -7.74
CA GLY A 105 -6.58 -13.43 -7.10
C GLY A 105 -6.40 -13.67 -5.60
N LEU A 106 -5.23 -13.34 -5.03
CA LEU A 106 -4.91 -13.56 -3.62
C LEU A 106 -4.88 -12.27 -2.80
N TYR A 107 -4.57 -11.16 -3.45
CA TYR A 107 -4.45 -9.85 -2.81
C TYR A 107 -5.28 -8.82 -3.56
N THR A 108 -5.99 -7.99 -2.80
CA THR A 108 -6.84 -6.94 -3.35
C THR A 108 -5.99 -5.82 -3.93
N VAL A 109 -5.98 -5.69 -5.26
CA VAL A 109 -5.36 -4.56 -5.97
C VAL A 109 -6.33 -3.39 -5.97
N PHE A 110 -5.91 -2.24 -5.44
CA PHE A 110 -6.80 -1.08 -5.28
C PHE A 110 -6.20 0.24 -5.78
N GLY A 111 -4.92 0.26 -6.14
CA GLY A 111 -4.28 1.46 -6.67
C GLY A 111 -3.05 1.15 -7.51
N LYS A 112 -2.46 2.20 -8.07
CA LYS A 112 -1.13 2.15 -8.68
C LYS A 112 -0.40 3.48 -8.53
N VAL A 113 0.93 3.45 -8.52
CA VAL A 113 1.76 4.65 -8.67
C VAL A 113 1.56 5.23 -10.07
N ILE A 114 1.37 6.55 -10.14
CA ILE A 114 1.30 7.29 -11.42
C ILE A 114 2.46 8.28 -11.58
N HIS A 115 2.98 8.83 -10.48
CA HIS A 115 4.14 9.72 -10.45
C HIS A 115 5.01 9.41 -9.23
N GLY A 116 6.31 9.75 -9.30
CA GLY A 116 7.26 9.48 -8.22
C GLY A 116 7.89 8.09 -8.26
N PHE A 117 8.07 7.50 -9.44
CA PHE A 117 8.72 6.19 -9.57
C PHE A 117 10.18 6.21 -9.10
N GLU A 118 10.84 7.37 -9.15
CA GLU A 118 12.17 7.57 -8.59
C GLU A 118 12.21 7.32 -7.07
N VAL A 119 11.12 7.61 -6.35
CA VAL A 119 11.00 7.24 -4.92
C VAL A 119 10.99 5.73 -4.77
N LEU A 120 10.26 5.04 -5.65
CA LEU A 120 10.16 3.60 -5.65
C LEU A 120 11.52 2.95 -5.98
N ASP A 121 12.29 3.55 -6.90
CA ASP A 121 13.65 3.13 -7.23
C ASP A 121 14.62 3.33 -6.07
N LEU A 122 14.50 4.44 -5.34
CA LEU A 122 15.28 4.68 -4.14
C LEU A 122 14.93 3.65 -3.07
N MET A 123 13.64 3.45 -2.79
CA MET A 123 13.15 2.47 -1.81
C MET A 123 13.66 1.05 -2.11
N GLU A 124 13.64 0.63 -3.37
CA GLU A 124 14.13 -0.69 -3.79
C GLU A 124 15.63 -0.90 -3.55
N LYS A 125 16.42 0.18 -3.58
CA LYS A 125 17.87 0.14 -3.37
C LYS A 125 18.27 0.17 -1.90
N VAL A 126 17.35 0.49 -0.97
CA VAL A 126 17.66 0.55 0.46
C VAL A 126 17.75 -0.86 1.04
N PHE A 127 18.92 -1.22 1.57
CA PHE A 127 19.19 -2.52 2.19
C PHE A 127 18.68 -2.64 3.65
N TYR A 128 18.28 -1.54 4.28
CA TYR A 128 17.81 -1.50 5.67
C TYR A 128 16.29 -1.27 5.76
N SER A 129 15.61 -2.06 6.58
CA SER A 129 14.14 -2.12 6.74
C SER A 129 13.47 -0.87 7.34
N SER A 130 14.20 0.23 7.53
CA SER A 130 13.75 1.40 8.27
C SER A 130 13.49 2.60 7.36
N VAL A 131 12.78 2.39 6.24
CA VAL A 131 12.26 3.50 5.46
C VAL A 131 11.00 4.01 6.17
N ILE A 132 11.06 5.22 6.72
CA ILE A 132 9.88 5.87 7.31
C ILE A 132 8.87 6.13 6.20
N ILE A 133 7.65 5.69 6.42
CA ILE A 133 6.48 6.00 5.62
C ILE A 133 6.16 7.48 5.85
N LYS A 134 6.83 8.36 5.10
CA LYS A 134 6.33 9.72 4.85
C LYS A 134 5.45 9.65 3.62
N ILE A 135 4.21 9.19 3.79
CA ILE A 135 3.27 9.31 2.68
C ILE A 135 2.92 10.78 2.55
N VAL A 136 3.46 11.42 1.52
CA VAL A 136 3.06 12.77 1.17
C VAL A 136 1.78 12.68 0.35
N PHE A 137 0.65 12.80 1.04
CA PHE A 137 -0.64 13.00 0.41
C PHE A 137 -0.74 14.45 -0.11
N SER A 138 -0.45 14.63 -1.40
CA SER A 138 -0.74 15.88 -2.10
C SER A 138 -2.13 15.90 -2.77
N LEU A 139 -2.94 14.85 -2.63
CA LEU A 139 -4.21 14.71 -3.38
C LEU A 139 -5.48 14.97 -2.57
N LEU A 140 -5.43 15.01 -1.23
CA LEU A 140 -6.60 15.34 -0.40
C LEU A 140 -6.73 16.83 -0.05
N LYS A 141 -5.70 17.65 -0.30
CA LYS A 141 -5.78 19.12 -0.13
C LYS A 141 -6.31 19.89 -1.35
N LYS A 142 -6.79 19.21 -2.40
CA LYS A 142 -7.39 19.84 -3.60
C LYS A 142 -8.91 19.60 -3.72
N LEU A 143 -9.53 19.00 -2.71
CA LEU A 143 -10.99 18.85 -2.61
C LEU A 143 -11.58 19.69 -1.46
N GLY A 144 -10.88 20.75 -1.06
CA GLY A 144 -11.35 21.80 -0.15
C GLY A 144 -10.95 23.15 -0.70
#